data_AF-A0A351ASA6-F1
#
_entry.id   AF-A0A351ASA6-F1
#
_cell.length_a   1.000
_cell.length_b   1.000
_cell.length_c   1.000
_cell.angle_alpha   90.00
_cell.angle_beta   90.00
_cell.angle_gamma   90.00
#
_symmetry.space_group_name_H-M   'P 1'
#
loop_
_entity.id
_entity.type
_entity.pdbx_description
1 polymer ?
#
loop_
_entity_poly.entity_id
_entity_poly.type
_entity_poly.pdbx_seq_one_letter_code
_entity_poly.pdbx_strand_id
1 'polypeptide(L)'
;MRKFKVITPDFEETMRLAASMPAPEMTLTIYHSELAERERKILSITGDPINCMDYSWLKDENKKEEVQSLLSERYRILSEMFELHCSDSEAKRFESQNERLYSLTKEMFSRTGKLYRQMLSSPLEEKDDDLTVEGCLRYWGDTAQDVLHLEDDEYYRSDFTKMIIVNALLQQEKLGDMEVMTCNPYWDASKGLKPTMSDKELGLENTLDDGTTWAEGWIRHPKLEHLCVCYATHALITHSGYSIPDFLRLNTFEVKVTVMIQQISEQDGSRLWWWKNCQEQQFTDKFLHEARHRPSGQSLGDFIWNRGIEYFGLAESNDIKKLPDCRHNDTLASSFLQALWHMVTHE
;
A
#
# COMPACT_ATOMS: atom_id res chain seq x y z
N MET A 1 -7.91 44.66 -36.99
CA MET A 1 -8.21 44.21 -35.61
C MET A 1 -7.08 43.31 -35.13
N ARG A 2 -6.28 43.74 -34.14
CA ARG A 2 -5.30 42.85 -33.50
C ARG A 2 -6.08 41.83 -32.68
N LYS A 3 -5.96 40.54 -33.03
CA LYS A 3 -6.46 39.46 -32.17
C LYS A 3 -5.50 39.37 -30.97
N PHE A 4 -5.92 39.88 -29.82
CA PHE A 4 -5.24 39.58 -28.57
C PHE A 4 -5.47 38.10 -28.30
N LYS A 5 -4.40 37.31 -28.34
CA LYS A 5 -4.41 35.93 -27.86
C LYS A 5 -4.36 36.06 -26.34
N VAL A 6 -5.50 35.96 -25.68
CA VAL A 6 -5.54 35.83 -24.22
C VAL A 6 -4.88 34.50 -23.93
N ILE A 7 -3.65 34.54 -23.43
CA ILE A 7 -2.98 33.36 -22.89
C ILE A 7 -3.67 33.13 -21.56
N THR A 8 -4.49 32.09 -21.48
CA THR A 8 -5.03 31.65 -20.20
C THR A 8 -3.83 31.16 -19.38
N PRO A 9 -3.60 31.70 -18.17
CA PRO A 9 -2.53 31.23 -17.30
C PRO A 9 -2.67 29.72 -17.06
N ASP A 10 -1.54 29.03 -16.90
CA ASP A 10 -1.56 27.65 -16.44
C ASP A 10 -2.02 27.56 -14.96
N PHE A 11 -2.22 26.35 -14.44
CA PHE A 11 -2.72 26.17 -13.08
C PHE A 11 -1.83 26.85 -12.04
N GLU A 12 -0.52 26.71 -12.15
CA GLU A 12 0.44 27.27 -11.20
C GLU A 12 0.43 28.79 -11.21
N GLU A 13 0.38 29.40 -12.40
CA GLU A 13 0.26 30.84 -12.54
C GLU A 13 -1.07 31.34 -11.96
N THR A 14 -2.17 30.62 -12.19
CA THR A 14 -3.48 30.97 -11.64
C THR A 14 -3.50 30.91 -10.11
N MET A 15 -2.92 29.87 -9.51
CA MET A 15 -2.82 29.74 -8.06
C MET A 15 -1.95 30.83 -7.44
N ARG A 16 -0.81 31.18 -8.07
CA ARG A 16 0.04 32.29 -7.63
C ARG A 16 -0.69 33.62 -7.69
N LEU A 17 -1.46 33.86 -8.75
CA LEU A 17 -2.26 35.07 -8.89
C LEU A 17 -3.34 35.12 -7.80
N ALA A 18 -4.04 34.02 -7.54
CA ALA A 18 -5.06 33.93 -6.49
C ALA A 18 -4.49 34.27 -5.10
N ALA A 19 -3.30 33.76 -4.76
CA ALA A 19 -2.61 34.05 -3.51
C ALA A 19 -2.17 35.53 -3.39
N SER A 20 -2.01 36.22 -4.52
CA SER A 20 -1.64 37.64 -4.56
C SER A 20 -2.85 38.60 -4.55
N MET A 21 -4.08 38.07 -4.58
CA MET A 21 -5.27 38.91 -4.61
C MET A 21 -5.45 39.64 -3.27
N PRO A 22 -5.87 40.93 -3.32
CA PRO A 22 -5.99 41.76 -2.13
C PRO A 22 -7.24 41.45 -1.28
N ALA A 23 -8.19 40.70 -1.82
CA ALA A 23 -9.49 40.42 -1.21
C ALA A 23 -9.78 38.91 -1.20
N PRO A 24 -10.09 38.30 -0.04
CA PRO A 24 -10.40 36.87 0.06
C PRO A 24 -11.52 36.40 -0.87
N GLU A 25 -12.50 37.25 -1.15
CA GLU A 25 -13.63 36.90 -2.03
C GLU A 25 -13.20 36.71 -3.49
N MET A 26 -12.20 37.49 -3.95
CA MET A 26 -11.63 37.34 -5.29
C MET A 26 -10.80 36.06 -5.38
N THR A 27 -10.02 35.75 -4.34
CA THR A 27 -9.28 34.48 -4.23
C THR A 27 -10.23 33.28 -4.29
N LEU A 28 -11.32 33.31 -3.52
CA LEU A 28 -12.31 32.22 -3.48
C LEU A 28 -13.03 32.03 -4.82
N THR A 29 -13.33 33.11 -5.54
CA THR A 29 -13.92 33.02 -6.88
C THR A 29 -13.00 32.26 -7.84
N ILE A 30 -11.69 32.49 -7.75
CA ILE A 30 -10.69 31.77 -8.56
C ILE A 30 -10.63 30.30 -8.13
N TYR A 31 -10.55 30.03 -6.81
CA TYR A 31 -10.52 28.66 -6.31
C TYR A 31 -11.75 27.85 -6.71
N HIS A 32 -12.97 28.41 -6.60
CA HIS A 32 -14.19 27.73 -7.06
C HIS A 32 -14.16 27.43 -8.56
N SER A 33 -13.69 28.37 -9.39
CA SER A 33 -13.58 28.17 -10.84
C SER A 33 -12.58 27.07 -11.17
N GLU A 34 -11.39 27.12 -10.56
CA GLU A 34 -10.34 26.13 -10.81
C GLU A 34 -10.75 24.74 -10.30
N LEU A 35 -11.37 24.66 -9.13
CA LEU A 35 -11.89 23.43 -8.55
C LEU A 35 -12.92 22.77 -9.48
N ALA A 36 -13.94 23.53 -9.90
CA ALA A 36 -14.97 23.05 -10.82
C ALA A 36 -14.39 22.58 -12.17
N GLU A 37 -13.31 23.21 -12.64
CA GLU A 37 -12.59 22.77 -13.84
C GLU A 37 -11.94 21.39 -13.65
N ARG A 38 -11.28 21.13 -12.52
CA ARG A 38 -10.61 19.84 -12.26
C ARG A 38 -11.64 18.75 -12.09
N GLU A 39 -12.67 18.99 -11.30
CA GLU A 39 -13.72 17.99 -11.05
C GLU A 39 -14.46 17.62 -12.35
N ARG A 40 -14.73 18.59 -13.22
CA ARG A 40 -15.31 18.31 -14.53
C ARG A 40 -14.37 17.48 -15.42
N LYS A 41 -13.08 17.79 -15.45
CA LYS A 41 -12.09 17.02 -16.22
C LYS A 41 -11.99 15.59 -15.69
N ILE A 42 -11.94 15.41 -14.37
CA ILE A 42 -11.96 14.09 -13.72
C ILE A 42 -13.19 13.32 -14.20
N LEU A 43 -14.39 13.88 -14.05
CA LEU A 43 -15.64 13.20 -14.46
C LEU A 43 -15.74 12.95 -15.97
N SER A 44 -15.05 13.73 -16.81
CA SER A 44 -14.97 13.45 -18.25
C SER A 44 -14.15 12.21 -18.58
N ILE A 45 -13.21 11.84 -17.71
CA ILE A 45 -12.37 10.64 -17.84
C ILE A 45 -13.03 9.44 -17.14
N THR A 46 -13.50 9.64 -15.92
CA THR A 46 -14.01 8.58 -15.04
C THR A 46 -15.47 8.23 -15.27
N GLY A 47 -16.23 9.12 -15.93
CA GLY A 47 -17.69 9.06 -15.91
C GLY A 47 -18.26 9.37 -14.53
N ASP A 48 -19.51 8.96 -14.30
CA ASP A 48 -20.17 9.08 -12.99
C ASP A 48 -19.78 7.87 -12.10
N PRO A 49 -18.96 8.07 -11.06
CA PRO A 49 -18.46 6.97 -10.23
C PRO A 49 -19.55 6.29 -9.38
N ILE A 50 -20.73 6.92 -9.22
CA ILE A 50 -21.83 6.39 -8.41
C ILE A 50 -22.77 5.56 -9.26
N ASN A 51 -23.08 6.03 -10.47
CA ASN A 51 -24.11 5.44 -11.33
C ASN A 51 -23.56 4.63 -12.50
N CYS A 52 -22.28 4.79 -12.85
CA CYS A 52 -21.64 4.12 -13.97
C CYS A 52 -20.50 3.22 -13.45
N MET A 53 -20.68 1.90 -13.60
CA MET A 53 -19.68 0.88 -13.21
C MET A 53 -18.60 0.68 -14.29
N ASP A 54 -18.40 1.65 -15.19
CA ASP A 54 -17.34 1.58 -16.21
C ASP A 54 -16.00 2.04 -15.63
N TYR A 55 -15.30 1.07 -15.05
CA TYR A 55 -13.95 1.25 -14.51
C TYR A 55 -12.84 1.01 -15.55
N SER A 56 -13.14 1.09 -16.86
CA SER A 56 -12.13 0.88 -17.90
C SER A 56 -10.99 1.89 -17.85
N TRP A 57 -11.23 3.10 -17.33
CA TRP A 57 -10.19 4.11 -17.13
C TRP A 57 -9.13 3.68 -16.10
N LEU A 58 -9.50 2.84 -15.11
CA LEU A 58 -8.55 2.21 -14.17
C LEU A 58 -7.69 1.11 -14.83
N LYS A 59 -7.79 0.88 -16.13
CA LYS A 59 -6.88 -0.04 -16.86
C LYS A 59 -5.97 0.71 -17.84
N ASP A 60 -6.13 2.02 -17.93
CA ASP A 60 -5.37 2.89 -18.83
C ASP A 60 -4.47 3.80 -17.98
N GLU A 61 -3.17 3.46 -17.94
CA GLU A 61 -2.19 4.18 -17.11
C GLU A 61 -2.16 5.69 -17.39
N ASN A 62 -2.34 6.11 -18.65
CA ASN A 62 -2.35 7.55 -18.97
C ASN A 62 -3.56 8.25 -18.34
N LYS A 63 -4.72 7.60 -18.36
CA LYS A 63 -5.94 8.15 -17.73
C LYS A 63 -5.80 8.18 -16.22
N LYS A 64 -5.20 7.16 -15.60
CA LYS A 64 -4.93 7.15 -14.15
C LYS A 64 -4.00 8.27 -13.74
N GLU A 65 -2.88 8.43 -14.45
CA GLU A 65 -1.91 9.50 -14.19
C GLU A 65 -2.56 10.88 -14.33
N GLU A 66 -3.40 11.06 -15.36
CA GLU A 66 -4.15 12.30 -15.56
C GLU A 66 -5.13 12.57 -14.42
N VAL A 67 -5.95 11.59 -14.03
CA VAL A 67 -6.89 11.73 -12.91
C VAL A 67 -6.15 11.98 -11.58
N GLN A 68 -5.04 11.28 -11.33
CA GLN A 68 -4.21 11.50 -10.15
C GLN A 68 -3.63 12.92 -10.10
N SER A 69 -3.15 13.42 -11.24
CA SER A 69 -2.66 14.80 -11.34
C SER A 69 -3.77 15.79 -11.01
N LEU A 70 -4.95 15.63 -11.61
CA LEU A 70 -6.12 16.48 -11.35
C LEU A 70 -6.61 16.42 -9.90
N LEU A 71 -6.59 15.24 -9.27
CA LEU A 71 -6.89 15.08 -7.84
C LEU A 71 -5.85 15.77 -6.96
N SER A 72 -4.57 15.75 -7.35
CA SER A 72 -3.50 16.45 -6.63
C SER A 72 -3.65 17.97 -6.73
N GLU A 73 -4.05 18.49 -7.89
CA GLU A 73 -4.40 19.90 -8.07
C GLU A 73 -5.63 20.28 -7.22
N ARG A 74 -6.68 19.44 -7.24
CA ARG A 74 -7.87 19.60 -6.39
C ARG A 74 -7.51 19.61 -4.91
N TYR A 75 -6.67 18.68 -4.47
CA TYR A 75 -6.18 18.59 -3.09
C TYR A 75 -5.55 19.91 -2.64
N ARG A 76 -4.71 20.51 -3.50
CA ARG A 76 -4.08 21.79 -3.22
C ARG A 76 -5.11 22.90 -3.11
N ILE A 77 -6.04 23.02 -4.06
CA ILE A 77 -7.08 24.07 -4.03
C ILE A 77 -7.89 23.97 -2.72
N LEU A 78 -8.34 22.78 -2.35
CA LEU A 78 -9.12 22.57 -1.12
C LEU A 78 -8.33 22.87 0.14
N SER A 79 -7.03 22.55 0.16
CA SER A 79 -6.16 22.87 1.29
C SER A 79 -5.98 24.38 1.45
N GLU A 80 -5.78 25.12 0.35
CA GLU A 80 -5.71 26.59 0.37
C GLU A 80 -7.05 27.20 0.82
N MET A 81 -8.18 26.64 0.37
CA MET A 81 -9.51 27.07 0.83
C MET A 81 -9.73 26.80 2.32
N PHE A 82 -9.18 25.70 2.85
CA PHE A 82 -9.24 25.35 4.27
C PHE A 82 -8.43 26.32 5.13
N GLU A 83 -7.24 26.75 4.71
CA GLU A 83 -6.45 27.78 5.41
C GLU A 83 -7.23 29.10 5.59
N LEU A 84 -8.07 29.45 4.62
CA LEU A 84 -8.91 30.66 4.69
C LEU A 84 -10.15 30.50 5.57
N HIS A 85 -10.68 29.28 5.67
CA HIS A 85 -12.00 29.02 6.27
C HIS A 85 -11.93 28.45 7.66
N CYS A 86 -11.08 27.42 7.85
CA CYS A 86 -11.08 26.42 8.91
C CYS A 86 -12.03 26.80 10.05
N SER A 87 -13.29 26.36 9.96
CA SER A 87 -14.32 26.77 10.90
C SER A 87 -14.12 26.05 12.26
N ASP A 88 -14.74 26.56 13.32
CA ASP A 88 -14.65 25.89 14.62
C ASP A 88 -15.35 24.53 14.61
N SER A 89 -16.37 24.35 13.76
CA SER A 89 -17.01 23.05 13.52
C SER A 89 -16.07 22.09 12.80
N GLU A 90 -15.34 22.56 11.78
CA GLU A 90 -14.35 21.74 11.07
C GLU A 90 -13.17 21.34 11.97
N ALA A 91 -12.66 22.26 12.79
CA ALA A 91 -11.60 21.94 13.74
C ALA A 91 -12.03 20.86 14.75
N LYS A 92 -13.25 20.97 15.31
CA LYS A 92 -13.82 19.94 16.18
C LYS A 92 -14.07 18.61 15.48
N ARG A 93 -14.49 18.66 14.20
CA ARG A 93 -14.68 17.46 13.38
C ARG A 93 -13.36 16.77 13.11
N PHE A 94 -12.30 17.54 12.85
CA PHE A 94 -10.95 17.04 12.68
C PHE A 94 -10.48 16.28 13.93
N GLU A 95 -10.60 16.92 15.10
CA GLU A 95 -10.29 16.30 16.39
C GLU A 95 -11.05 14.98 16.58
N SER A 96 -12.36 14.99 16.36
CA SER A 96 -13.21 13.80 16.50
C SER A 96 -12.80 12.66 15.55
N GLN A 97 -12.49 12.98 14.29
CA GLN A 97 -12.04 11.99 13.31
C GLN A 97 -10.64 11.45 13.63
N ASN A 98 -9.72 12.29 14.08
CA ASN A 98 -8.39 11.89 14.54
C ASN A 98 -8.48 10.94 15.75
N GLU A 99 -9.28 11.27 16.77
CA GLU A 99 -9.52 10.39 17.91
C GLU A 99 -10.16 9.06 17.50
N ARG A 100 -11.08 9.10 16.53
CA ARG A 100 -11.73 7.90 15.99
C ARG A 100 -10.71 6.99 15.32
N LEU A 101 -9.87 7.52 14.44
CA LEU A 101 -8.84 6.74 13.75
C LEU A 101 -7.80 6.18 14.72
N TYR A 102 -7.34 6.99 15.67
CA TYR A 102 -6.44 6.51 16.72
C TYR A 102 -7.06 5.35 17.52
N SER A 103 -8.35 5.43 17.83
CA SER A 103 -9.08 4.36 18.53
C SER A 103 -9.22 3.10 17.69
N LEU A 104 -9.56 3.24 16.39
CA LEU A 104 -9.66 2.12 15.45
C LEU A 104 -8.31 1.44 15.23
N THR A 105 -7.21 2.20 15.16
CA THR A 105 -5.85 1.67 15.09
C THR A 105 -5.55 0.81 16.32
N LYS A 106 -5.80 1.30 17.54
CA LYS A 106 -5.61 0.50 18.77
C LYS A 106 -6.46 -0.77 18.77
N GLU A 107 -7.70 -0.68 18.32
CA GLU A 107 -8.59 -1.85 18.21
C GLU A 107 -8.03 -2.87 17.21
N MET A 108 -7.57 -2.42 16.06
CA MET A 108 -6.94 -3.24 15.02
C MET A 108 -5.72 -3.99 15.58
N PHE A 109 -4.76 -3.29 16.20
CA PHE A 109 -3.61 -3.93 16.86
C PHE A 109 -4.02 -4.95 17.93
N SER A 110 -5.00 -4.61 18.78
CA SER A 110 -5.49 -5.52 19.81
C SER A 110 -6.16 -6.78 19.22
N ARG A 111 -6.95 -6.63 18.15
CA ARG A 111 -7.58 -7.75 17.45
C ARG A 111 -6.55 -8.65 16.77
N THR A 112 -5.60 -8.06 16.05
CA THR A 112 -4.48 -8.78 15.43
C THR A 112 -3.70 -9.56 16.46
N GLY A 113 -3.33 -8.92 17.58
CA GLY A 113 -2.58 -9.57 18.64
C GLY A 113 -3.32 -10.71 19.34
N LYS A 114 -4.65 -10.61 19.49
CA LYS A 114 -5.47 -11.72 20.01
C LYS A 114 -5.46 -12.90 19.05
N LEU A 115 -5.68 -12.65 17.75
CA LEU A 115 -5.74 -13.71 16.74
C LEU A 115 -4.37 -14.35 16.52
N TYR A 116 -3.31 -13.55 16.47
CA TYR A 116 -1.94 -14.04 16.36
C TYR A 116 -1.54 -14.96 17.52
N ARG A 117 -1.91 -14.60 18.76
CA ARG A 117 -1.69 -15.48 19.92
C ARG A 117 -2.52 -16.76 19.88
N GLN A 118 -3.74 -16.71 19.34
CA GLN A 118 -4.53 -17.91 19.09
C GLN A 118 -3.84 -18.82 18.07
N MET A 119 -3.29 -18.25 16.99
CA MET A 119 -2.53 -18.99 15.98
C MET A 119 -1.25 -19.60 16.55
N LEU A 120 -0.48 -18.86 17.36
CA LEU A 120 0.68 -19.38 18.08
C LEU A 120 0.36 -20.53 19.04
N SER A 121 -0.90 -20.63 19.50
CA SER A 121 -1.36 -21.69 20.40
C SER A 121 -1.94 -22.89 19.63
N SER A 122 -2.22 -22.75 18.34
CA SER A 122 -2.76 -23.81 17.51
C SER A 122 -1.63 -24.70 17.02
N PRO A 123 -1.80 -26.04 17.03
CA PRO A 123 -0.88 -26.90 16.29
C PRO A 123 -1.05 -26.56 14.80
N LEU A 124 0.04 -26.13 14.16
CA LEU A 124 0.11 -26.11 12.71
C LEU A 124 0.19 -27.56 12.21
N GLU A 125 -0.42 -27.83 11.07
CA GLU A 125 -0.23 -29.11 10.41
C GLU A 125 1.23 -29.21 9.96
N GLU A 126 1.77 -30.44 9.89
CA GLU A 126 3.16 -30.68 9.41
C GLU A 126 3.40 -30.07 8.02
N LYS A 127 2.31 -29.89 7.28
CA LYS A 127 2.24 -29.42 5.92
C LYS A 127 1.88 -27.93 5.82
N ASP A 128 1.87 -27.15 6.88
CA ASP A 128 1.72 -25.70 6.77
C ASP A 128 3.13 -25.09 6.61
N ASP A 129 3.43 -24.51 5.44
CA ASP A 129 4.76 -23.93 5.19
C ASP A 129 4.89 -22.53 5.79
N ASP A 130 3.77 -21.80 5.92
CA ASP A 130 3.76 -20.42 6.37
C ASP A 130 2.40 -20.03 6.96
N LEU A 131 2.45 -19.13 7.93
CA LEU A 131 1.31 -18.57 8.64
C LEU A 131 1.51 -17.07 8.79
N THR A 132 0.56 -16.30 8.27
CA THR A 132 0.55 -14.85 8.46
C THR A 132 -0.74 -14.41 9.13
N VAL A 133 -0.63 -13.42 10.00
CA VAL A 133 -1.78 -12.72 10.57
C VAL A 133 -1.56 -11.25 10.31
N GLU A 134 -2.51 -10.62 9.65
CA GLU A 134 -2.39 -9.24 9.19
C GLU A 134 -3.62 -8.45 9.60
N GLY A 135 -3.40 -7.39 10.38
CA GLY A 135 -4.42 -6.39 10.67
C GLY A 135 -4.29 -5.20 9.74
N CYS A 136 -5.43 -4.74 9.24
CA CYS A 136 -5.53 -3.60 8.34
C CYS A 136 -6.65 -2.66 8.82
N LEU A 137 -6.35 -1.37 8.86
CA LEU A 137 -7.31 -0.28 8.94
C LEU A 137 -7.36 0.40 7.57
N ARG A 138 -8.56 0.56 7.00
CA ARG A 138 -8.75 1.29 5.75
C ARG A 138 -10.01 2.14 5.72
N TYR A 139 -10.02 3.15 4.86
CA TYR A 139 -11.26 3.78 4.42
C TYR A 139 -12.01 2.82 3.48
N TRP A 140 -13.34 2.71 3.62
CA TRP A 140 -14.13 1.80 2.78
C TRP A 140 -14.40 2.42 1.40
N GLY A 141 -15.12 3.55 1.37
CA GLY A 141 -15.16 4.45 0.21
C GLY A 141 -15.84 3.94 -1.07
N ASP A 142 -16.68 2.90 -0.99
CA ASP A 142 -17.29 2.27 -2.17
C ASP A 142 -18.55 3.01 -2.68
N THR A 143 -19.25 3.72 -1.79
CA THR A 143 -20.59 4.26 -2.09
C THR A 143 -20.76 5.68 -1.58
N ALA A 144 -21.83 6.34 -2.05
CA ALA A 144 -22.18 7.68 -1.60
C ALA A 144 -22.45 7.77 -0.07
N GLN A 145 -22.84 6.67 0.59
CA GLN A 145 -23.07 6.64 2.04
C GLN A 145 -21.78 6.73 2.85
N ASP A 146 -20.64 6.44 2.22
CA ASP A 146 -19.32 6.49 2.83
C ASP A 146 -18.75 7.91 2.89
N VAL A 147 -19.45 8.87 2.27
CA VAL A 147 -19.10 10.29 2.26
C VAL A 147 -20.19 11.12 2.93
N LEU A 148 -19.80 11.95 3.88
CA LEU A 148 -20.70 12.86 4.58
C LEU A 148 -20.97 14.12 3.77
N HIS A 149 -22.18 14.65 3.93
CA HIS A 149 -22.54 16.00 3.52
C HIS A 149 -22.49 16.92 4.74
N LEU A 150 -21.76 18.03 4.63
CA LEU A 150 -21.57 18.99 5.71
C LEU A 150 -22.07 20.38 5.29
N GLU A 151 -22.39 21.24 6.27
CA GLU A 151 -22.84 22.61 5.99
C GLU A 151 -21.77 23.42 5.22
N ASP A 152 -20.49 23.17 5.52
CA ASP A 152 -19.35 23.78 4.86
C ASP A 152 -19.20 23.36 3.37
N ASP A 153 -19.97 22.37 2.88
CA ASP A 153 -19.96 21.98 1.46
C ASP A 153 -20.29 23.17 0.54
N GLU A 154 -21.19 24.05 0.96
CA GLU A 154 -21.56 25.27 0.21
C GLU A 154 -20.38 26.25 0.09
N TYR A 155 -19.49 26.28 1.08
CA TYR A 155 -18.29 27.09 1.02
C TYR A 155 -17.28 26.53 0.01
N TYR A 156 -17.05 25.21 0.02
CA TYR A 156 -16.08 24.59 -0.89
C TYR A 156 -16.58 24.45 -2.32
N ARG A 157 -17.88 24.19 -2.50
CA ARG A 157 -18.53 23.91 -3.80
C ARG A 157 -17.91 22.71 -4.55
N SER A 158 -17.29 21.80 -3.81
CA SER A 158 -16.74 20.55 -4.33
C SER A 158 -17.83 19.47 -4.42
N ASP A 159 -17.82 18.65 -5.47
CA ASP A 159 -18.55 17.38 -5.48
C ASP A 159 -17.78 16.32 -4.67
N PHE A 160 -17.76 16.50 -3.35
CA PHE A 160 -17.00 15.64 -2.42
C PHE A 160 -17.33 14.16 -2.60
N THR A 161 -18.60 13.80 -2.74
CA THR A 161 -19.02 12.42 -2.88
C THR A 161 -18.36 11.75 -4.08
N LYS A 162 -18.45 12.35 -5.27
CA LYS A 162 -17.85 11.74 -6.46
C LYS A 162 -16.33 11.76 -6.40
N MET A 163 -15.73 12.87 -5.96
CA MET A 163 -14.27 13.01 -5.98
C MET A 163 -13.57 12.10 -4.96
N ILE A 164 -14.15 11.93 -3.77
CA ILE A 164 -13.64 11.01 -2.76
C ILE A 164 -13.76 9.56 -3.25
N ILE A 165 -14.87 9.17 -3.90
CA ILE A 165 -15.03 7.82 -4.48
C ILE A 165 -14.01 7.59 -5.60
N VAL A 166 -13.79 8.57 -6.49
CA VAL A 166 -12.76 8.46 -7.53
C VAL A 166 -11.37 8.27 -6.92
N ASN A 167 -11.04 9.01 -5.86
CA ASN A 167 -9.77 8.81 -5.17
C ASN A 167 -9.71 7.41 -4.52
N ALA A 168 -10.76 6.98 -3.83
CA ALA A 168 -10.84 5.65 -3.22
C ALA A 168 -10.61 4.52 -4.24
N LEU A 169 -11.19 4.61 -5.43
CA LEU A 169 -10.98 3.67 -6.54
C LEU A 169 -9.51 3.62 -6.98
N LEU A 170 -8.81 4.77 -7.05
CA LEU A 170 -7.37 4.80 -7.34
C LEU A 170 -6.53 4.18 -6.23
N GLN A 171 -6.87 4.46 -4.97
CA GLN A 171 -6.14 3.92 -3.83
C GLN A 171 -6.30 2.39 -3.73
N GLN A 172 -7.48 1.85 -4.07
CA GLN A 172 -7.71 0.40 -4.13
C GLN A 172 -6.80 -0.29 -5.17
N GLU A 173 -6.50 0.38 -6.29
CA GLU A 173 -5.79 -0.21 -7.42
C GLU A 173 -4.26 -0.10 -7.33
N LYS A 174 -3.75 1.01 -6.78
CA LYS A 174 -2.32 1.30 -6.76
C LYS A 174 -1.46 0.39 -5.90
N LEU A 175 -2.01 -0.25 -4.87
CA LEU A 175 -1.17 -0.89 -3.86
C LEU A 175 -1.68 -2.27 -3.39
N GLY A 176 -2.90 -2.68 -3.71
CA GLY A 176 -3.59 -3.65 -2.85
C GLY A 176 -3.89 -3.11 -1.43
N ASP A 177 -3.34 -1.93 -1.11
CA ASP A 177 -3.35 -1.27 0.18
C ASP A 177 -4.12 0.06 0.13
N MET A 178 -5.43 -0.02 0.32
CA MET A 178 -6.13 1.08 1.02
C MET A 178 -5.75 1.13 2.52
N GLU A 179 -4.67 0.46 2.93
CA GLU A 179 -4.29 0.28 4.31
C GLU A 179 -3.70 1.59 4.83
N VAL A 180 -4.54 2.33 5.54
CA VAL A 180 -4.16 3.53 6.29
C VAL A 180 -3.14 3.15 7.38
N MET A 181 -3.30 1.96 7.94
CA MET A 181 -2.41 1.41 8.96
C MET A 181 -2.43 -0.11 8.91
N THR A 182 -1.27 -0.72 9.09
CA THR A 182 -1.08 -2.18 9.06
C THR A 182 -0.42 -2.67 10.35
N CYS A 183 -0.74 -3.90 10.73
CA CYS A 183 -0.08 -4.62 11.80
C CYS A 183 0.17 -6.04 11.30
N ASN A 184 1.43 -6.33 10.96
CA ASN A 184 1.86 -7.61 10.41
C ASN A 184 2.95 -8.20 11.35
N PRO A 185 2.56 -8.84 12.47
CA PRO A 185 3.50 -9.51 13.35
C PRO A 185 4.29 -10.56 12.57
N TYR A 186 5.62 -10.48 12.68
CA TYR A 186 6.53 -11.38 11.97
C TYR A 186 6.37 -12.83 12.46
N TRP A 187 5.99 -13.73 11.56
CA TRP A 187 6.04 -15.17 11.82
C TRP A 187 7.42 -15.72 11.49
N ASP A 188 8.00 -16.44 12.46
CA ASP A 188 9.25 -17.18 12.26
C ASP A 188 9.34 -18.35 13.23
N ALA A 189 9.21 -19.54 12.65
CA ALA A 189 9.25 -20.80 13.38
C ALA A 189 10.58 -21.00 14.13
N SER A 190 11.69 -20.40 13.67
CA SER A 190 13.01 -20.54 14.31
C SER A 190 13.13 -19.72 15.60
N LYS A 191 12.33 -18.67 15.77
CA LYS A 191 12.38 -17.77 16.94
C LYS A 191 11.67 -18.32 18.17
N GLY A 192 10.95 -19.45 18.05
CA GLY A 192 10.27 -20.07 19.18
C GLY A 192 9.26 -19.15 19.85
N LEU A 193 8.53 -18.36 19.04
CA LEU A 193 7.54 -17.40 19.50
C LEU A 193 6.43 -18.09 20.31
N LYS A 194 5.96 -17.42 21.38
CA LYS A 194 4.98 -17.98 22.31
C LYS A 194 3.84 -16.99 22.55
N PRO A 195 2.61 -17.48 22.78
CA PRO A 195 1.45 -16.61 23.02
C PRO A 195 1.59 -15.76 24.30
N THR A 196 2.44 -16.17 25.25
CA THR A 196 2.70 -15.47 26.51
C THR A 196 3.70 -14.31 26.39
N MET A 197 4.33 -14.13 25.22
CA MET A 197 5.24 -13.01 24.97
C MET A 197 4.48 -11.68 24.92
N SER A 198 5.16 -10.60 25.30
CA SER A 198 4.64 -9.24 25.25
C SER A 198 4.35 -8.80 23.81
N ASP A 199 3.53 -7.76 23.64
CA ASP A 199 3.25 -7.21 22.31
C ASP A 199 4.53 -6.77 21.59
N LYS A 200 5.48 -6.18 22.32
CA LYS A 200 6.78 -5.79 21.78
C LYS A 200 7.59 -6.97 21.25
N GLU A 201 7.65 -8.08 21.99
CA GLU A 201 8.37 -9.30 21.57
C GLU A 201 7.73 -9.95 20.35
N LEU A 202 6.42 -9.76 20.15
CA LEU A 202 5.66 -10.31 19.03
C LEU A 202 5.52 -9.32 17.85
N GLY A 203 6.10 -8.12 17.93
CA GLY A 203 5.94 -7.10 16.88
C GLY A 203 4.53 -6.53 16.76
N LEU A 204 3.76 -6.54 17.85
CA LEU A 204 2.37 -6.08 17.95
C LEU A 204 2.24 -4.69 18.61
N GLU A 205 3.35 -3.97 18.78
CA GLU A 205 3.33 -2.61 19.34
C GLU A 205 3.11 -1.59 18.21
N ASN A 206 2.19 -0.65 18.40
CA ASN A 206 2.06 0.49 17.50
C ASN A 206 3.18 1.49 17.80
N THR A 207 4.29 1.37 17.06
CA THR A 207 5.46 2.25 17.24
C THR A 207 5.32 3.59 16.52
N LEU A 208 4.28 3.77 15.68
CA LEU A 208 4.07 5.03 14.96
C LEU A 208 3.38 6.06 15.87
N ASP A 209 2.38 5.66 16.66
CA ASP A 209 1.69 6.59 17.58
C ASP A 209 2.32 6.59 18.99
N ASP A 210 3.53 7.13 19.11
CA ASP A 210 4.30 7.18 20.37
C ASP A 210 3.96 8.35 21.32
N GLY A 211 2.93 9.13 20.98
CA GLY A 211 2.54 10.37 21.67
C GLY A 211 3.13 11.64 21.06
N THR A 212 3.98 11.51 20.04
CA THR A 212 4.42 12.62 19.19
C THR A 212 3.42 12.84 18.05
N THR A 213 3.09 14.10 17.78
CA THR A 213 2.16 14.45 16.70
C THR A 213 2.74 14.18 15.31
N TRP A 214 1.95 13.56 14.44
CA TRP A 214 2.23 13.39 13.02
C TRP A 214 1.78 14.57 12.15
N ALA A 215 1.41 15.70 12.76
CA ALA A 215 1.04 16.89 12.01
C ALA A 215 2.21 17.36 11.12
N GLU A 216 1.97 17.48 9.82
CA GLU A 216 2.90 18.05 8.84
C GLU A 216 2.14 18.76 7.72
N GLY A 217 2.84 19.56 6.91
CA GLY A 217 2.24 20.26 5.76
C GLY A 217 0.99 21.02 6.15
N TRP A 218 -0.11 20.78 5.42
CA TRP A 218 -1.42 21.42 5.64
C TRP A 218 -2.07 21.09 6.99
N ILE A 219 -1.62 20.04 7.68
CA ILE A 219 -2.12 19.71 9.03
C ILE A 219 -1.59 20.71 10.07
N ARG A 220 -0.48 21.40 9.79
CA ARG A 220 0.10 22.45 10.64
C ARG A 220 -0.70 23.76 10.54
N HIS A 221 -1.96 23.71 10.97
CA HIS A 221 -2.85 24.85 11.02
C HIS A 221 -3.01 25.35 12.47
N PRO A 222 -3.06 26.67 12.73
CA PRO A 222 -3.13 27.22 14.09
C PRO A 222 -4.30 26.69 14.93
N LYS A 223 -5.46 26.43 14.30
CA LYS A 223 -6.62 25.85 15.01
C LYS A 223 -6.47 24.38 15.39
N LEU A 224 -5.49 23.68 14.80
CA LEU A 224 -5.23 22.26 15.03
C LEU A 224 -3.96 22.01 15.87
N GLU A 225 -3.20 23.06 16.19
CA GLU A 225 -1.86 22.94 16.82
C GLU A 225 -1.88 22.24 18.19
N HIS A 226 -3.00 22.31 18.90
CA HIS A 226 -3.20 21.66 20.19
C HIS A 226 -3.41 20.14 20.09
N LEU A 227 -3.62 19.59 18.90
CA LEU A 227 -3.93 18.19 18.68
C LEU A 227 -2.65 17.35 18.49
N CYS A 228 -2.63 16.20 19.16
CA CYS A 228 -1.71 15.12 18.80
C CYS A 228 -2.32 14.32 17.64
N VAL A 229 -1.90 14.63 16.42
CA VAL A 229 -2.40 13.95 15.22
C VAL A 229 -1.79 12.55 15.14
N CYS A 230 -2.61 11.53 14.99
CA CYS A 230 -2.18 10.15 14.84
C CYS A 230 -1.70 9.86 13.42
N TYR A 231 -0.89 8.80 13.28
CA TYR A 231 -0.35 8.38 11.99
C TYR A 231 -1.45 8.08 10.96
N ALA A 232 -2.56 7.46 11.36
CA ALA A 232 -3.65 7.13 10.44
C ALA A 232 -4.29 8.38 9.80
N THR A 233 -4.47 9.45 10.58
CA THR A 233 -4.94 10.74 10.04
C THR A 233 -3.92 11.35 9.10
N HIS A 234 -2.64 11.33 9.50
CA HIS A 234 -1.55 11.77 8.64
C HIS A 234 -1.56 11.00 7.30
N ALA A 235 -1.54 9.67 7.33
CA ALA A 235 -1.46 8.84 6.13
C ALA A 235 -2.60 9.13 5.15
N LEU A 236 -3.84 9.29 5.61
CA LEU A 236 -4.96 9.66 4.74
C LEU A 236 -4.72 11.02 4.06
N ILE A 237 -4.21 12.00 4.79
CA ILE A 237 -4.08 13.37 4.30
C ILE A 237 -2.82 13.57 3.46
N THR A 238 -1.70 12.94 3.81
CA THR A 238 -0.37 13.20 3.23
C THR A 238 0.04 12.14 2.21
N HIS A 239 -0.45 10.91 2.35
CA HIS A 239 -0.08 9.78 1.49
C HIS A 239 -1.22 9.32 0.58
N SER A 240 -2.46 9.31 1.07
CA SER A 240 -3.63 8.86 0.29
C SER A 240 -4.36 9.97 -0.48
N GLY A 241 -3.85 11.21 -0.43
CA GLY A 241 -4.34 12.31 -1.27
C GLY A 241 -5.72 12.86 -0.89
N TYR A 242 -6.20 12.64 0.33
CA TYR A 242 -7.43 13.28 0.83
C TYR A 242 -7.08 14.64 1.44
N SER A 243 -7.58 15.74 0.88
CA SER A 243 -7.39 17.06 1.51
C SER A 243 -8.05 17.08 2.90
N ILE A 244 -7.71 18.04 3.78
CA ILE A 244 -8.41 18.13 5.08
C ILE A 244 -9.94 18.21 4.88
N PRO A 245 -10.49 19.03 3.96
CA PRO A 245 -11.92 18.98 3.64
C PRO A 245 -12.43 17.59 3.23
N ASP A 246 -11.68 16.82 2.44
CA ASP A 246 -12.07 15.45 2.11
C ASP A 246 -12.08 14.55 3.36
N PHE A 247 -11.01 14.62 4.16
CA PHE A 247 -10.83 13.85 5.39
C PHE A 247 -12.00 14.03 6.36
N LEU A 248 -12.49 15.26 6.53
CA LEU A 248 -13.63 15.56 7.41
C LEU A 248 -14.93 14.87 6.98
N ARG A 249 -15.01 14.48 5.69
CA ARG A 249 -16.18 13.86 5.07
C ARG A 249 -16.08 12.34 4.94
N LEU A 250 -14.92 11.74 5.24
CA LEU A 250 -14.79 10.29 5.29
C LEU A 250 -15.65 9.72 6.43
N ASN A 251 -16.56 8.82 6.10
CA ASN A 251 -17.55 8.29 7.04
C ASN A 251 -17.23 6.87 7.51
N THR A 252 -16.93 5.99 6.55
CA THR A 252 -16.91 4.54 6.77
C THR A 252 -15.48 4.01 6.76
N PHE A 253 -15.06 3.43 7.87
CA PHE A 253 -13.75 2.80 8.03
C PHE A 253 -13.91 1.32 8.37
N GLU A 254 -13.04 0.49 7.81
CA GLU A 254 -12.99 -0.95 8.07
C GLU A 254 -11.74 -1.29 8.88
N VAL A 255 -11.93 -2.10 9.93
CA VAL A 255 -10.85 -2.84 10.60
C VAL A 255 -11.00 -4.31 10.23
N LYS A 256 -10.04 -4.82 9.46
CA LYS A 256 -10.00 -6.19 8.97
C LYS A 256 -8.79 -6.90 9.57
N VAL A 257 -8.95 -8.16 9.97
CA VAL A 257 -7.82 -9.03 10.33
C VAL A 257 -7.92 -10.29 9.49
N THR A 258 -6.86 -10.59 8.73
CA THR A 258 -6.75 -11.74 7.85
C THR A 258 -5.79 -12.75 8.46
N VAL A 259 -6.11 -14.04 8.36
CA VAL A 259 -5.20 -15.14 8.65
C VAL A 259 -4.98 -15.92 7.37
N MET A 260 -3.73 -16.11 7.00
CA MET A 260 -3.34 -17.00 5.92
C MET A 260 -2.58 -18.17 6.53
N ILE A 261 -2.97 -19.38 6.15
CA ILE A 261 -2.20 -20.60 6.38
C ILE A 261 -2.00 -21.22 5.00
N GLN A 262 -0.75 -21.44 4.60
CA GLN A 262 -0.45 -21.91 3.25
C GLN A 262 0.36 -23.19 3.22
N GLN A 263 0.02 -24.02 2.22
CA GLN A 263 0.76 -25.20 1.80
C GLN A 263 1.16 -25.02 0.34
N ILE A 264 2.45 -25.16 0.06
CA ILE A 264 3.04 -25.09 -1.27
C ILE A 264 3.78 -26.39 -1.54
N SER A 265 3.38 -27.05 -2.63
CA SER A 265 3.96 -28.33 -3.04
C SER A 265 4.22 -28.35 -4.54
N GLU A 266 5.35 -28.91 -4.92
CA GLU A 266 5.70 -29.22 -6.30
C GLU A 266 4.94 -30.44 -6.83
N GLN A 267 5.00 -30.68 -8.14
CA GLN A 267 4.33 -31.81 -8.79
C GLN A 267 4.79 -33.17 -8.24
N ASP A 268 6.04 -33.27 -7.80
CA ASP A 268 6.59 -34.48 -7.19
C ASP A 268 6.23 -34.63 -5.69
N GLY A 269 5.48 -33.67 -5.13
CA GLY A 269 5.08 -33.62 -3.73
C GLY A 269 6.09 -32.92 -2.80
N SER A 270 7.24 -32.46 -3.31
CA SER A 270 8.23 -31.72 -2.52
C SER A 270 7.65 -30.40 -2.02
N ARG A 271 8.03 -29.98 -0.80
CA ARG A 271 7.57 -28.75 -0.16
C ARG A 271 8.32 -27.51 -0.64
N LEU A 272 7.76 -26.32 -0.40
CA LEU A 272 8.55 -25.09 -0.47
C LEU A 272 9.78 -25.22 0.45
N TRP A 273 10.94 -24.73 -0.03
CA TRP A 273 12.21 -24.85 0.70
C TRP A 273 12.60 -26.28 1.07
N TRP A 274 12.17 -27.29 0.30
CA TRP A 274 12.49 -28.71 0.55
C TRP A 274 13.99 -28.96 0.77
N TRP A 275 14.86 -28.17 0.15
CA TRP A 275 16.31 -28.27 0.30
C TRP A 275 16.81 -28.01 1.73
N LYS A 276 16.08 -27.22 2.53
CA LYS A 276 16.40 -26.93 3.94
C LYS A 276 16.24 -28.17 4.84
N ASN A 277 15.38 -29.11 4.44
CA ASN A 277 15.03 -30.28 5.24
C ASN A 277 15.44 -31.60 4.57
N CYS A 278 16.32 -31.54 3.56
CA CYS A 278 16.78 -32.71 2.83
C CYS A 278 18.27 -32.99 3.07
N GLN A 279 18.66 -34.26 2.94
CA GLN A 279 20.06 -34.66 2.90
C GLN A 279 20.68 -34.33 1.54
N GLU A 280 22.00 -34.15 1.48
CA GLU A 280 22.76 -33.88 0.25
C GLU A 280 22.41 -34.84 -0.90
N GLN A 281 22.20 -36.13 -0.58
CA GLN A 281 21.80 -37.12 -1.58
C GLN A 281 20.39 -36.84 -2.14
N GLN A 282 19.43 -36.49 -1.28
CA GLN A 282 18.06 -36.16 -1.72
C GLN A 282 18.05 -34.89 -2.57
N PHE A 283 18.89 -33.91 -2.23
CA PHE A 283 19.15 -32.73 -3.06
C PHE A 283 19.63 -33.11 -4.45
N THR A 284 20.68 -33.93 -4.51
CA THR A 284 21.28 -34.39 -5.76
C THR A 284 20.30 -35.20 -6.60
N ASP A 285 19.60 -36.14 -5.97
CA ASP A 285 18.64 -37.04 -6.64
C ASP A 285 17.50 -36.27 -7.30
N LYS A 286 17.03 -35.17 -6.69
CA LYS A 286 15.97 -34.34 -7.27
C LYS A 286 16.43 -33.66 -8.57
N PHE A 287 17.58 -32.99 -8.57
CA PHE A 287 18.12 -32.36 -9.78
C PHE A 287 18.42 -33.40 -10.87
N LEU A 288 18.92 -34.58 -10.50
CA LEU A 288 19.13 -35.68 -11.45
C LEU A 288 17.82 -36.26 -11.98
N HIS A 289 16.75 -36.28 -11.18
CA HIS A 289 15.43 -36.70 -11.60
C HIS A 289 14.82 -35.71 -12.61
N GLU A 290 14.89 -34.40 -12.33
CA GLU A 290 14.47 -33.35 -13.26
C GLU A 290 15.26 -33.44 -14.57
N ALA A 291 16.57 -33.68 -14.49
CA ALA A 291 17.45 -33.79 -15.65
C ALA A 291 17.12 -34.97 -16.59
N ARG A 292 16.31 -35.95 -16.17
CA ARG A 292 15.80 -37.01 -17.06
C ARG A 292 14.86 -36.47 -18.13
N HIS A 293 14.25 -35.32 -17.88
CA HIS A 293 13.30 -34.66 -18.79
C HIS A 293 13.92 -33.46 -19.51
N ARG A 294 15.25 -33.30 -19.46
CA ARG A 294 15.94 -32.18 -20.10
C ARG A 294 15.74 -32.16 -21.63
N PRO A 295 15.71 -30.97 -22.26
CA PRO A 295 15.65 -30.81 -23.71
C PRO A 295 16.67 -31.67 -24.48
N SER A 296 16.25 -32.19 -25.63
CA SER A 296 17.11 -32.97 -26.51
C SER A 296 18.34 -32.16 -26.95
N GLY A 297 19.53 -32.74 -26.80
CA GLY A 297 20.80 -32.10 -27.12
C GLY A 297 21.41 -31.27 -26.00
N GLN A 298 20.73 -31.07 -24.86
CA GLN A 298 21.30 -30.41 -23.70
C GLN A 298 22.13 -31.41 -22.86
N SER A 299 23.37 -31.02 -22.52
CA SER A 299 24.22 -31.81 -21.63
C SER A 299 23.66 -31.82 -20.20
N LEU A 300 24.01 -32.84 -19.41
CA LEU A 300 23.59 -32.92 -18.01
C LEU A 300 24.15 -31.74 -17.22
N GLY A 301 25.42 -31.40 -17.45
CA GLY A 301 26.09 -30.29 -16.81
C GLY A 301 25.47 -28.94 -17.12
N ASP A 302 25.09 -28.69 -18.38
CA ASP A 302 24.41 -27.45 -18.78
C ASP A 302 23.01 -27.33 -18.15
N PHE A 303 22.26 -28.44 -18.11
CA PHE A 303 20.93 -28.45 -17.50
C PHE A 303 21.00 -28.16 -16.00
N ILE A 304 21.87 -28.89 -15.28
CA ILE A 304 21.98 -28.77 -13.82
C ILE A 304 22.49 -27.39 -13.42
N TRP A 305 23.48 -26.85 -14.13
CA TRP A 305 23.97 -25.50 -13.88
C TRP A 305 22.82 -24.49 -13.99
N ASN A 306 22.18 -24.41 -15.15
CA ASN A 306 21.11 -23.43 -15.39
C ASN A 306 19.97 -23.62 -14.40
N ARG A 307 19.54 -24.86 -14.16
CA ARG A 307 18.45 -25.16 -13.23
C ARG A 307 18.80 -24.73 -11.81
N GLY A 308 20.01 -24.99 -11.33
CA GLY A 308 20.46 -24.53 -10.01
C GLY A 308 20.48 -23.00 -9.90
N ILE A 309 21.00 -22.31 -10.93
CA ILE A 309 21.04 -20.84 -10.94
C ILE A 309 19.62 -20.25 -10.93
N GLU A 310 18.71 -20.78 -11.74
CA GLU A 310 17.30 -20.37 -11.78
C GLU A 310 16.61 -20.62 -10.45
N TYR A 311 16.77 -21.81 -9.88
CA TYR A 311 16.07 -22.25 -8.68
C TYR A 311 16.44 -21.37 -7.46
N PHE A 312 17.69 -20.92 -7.38
CA PHE A 312 18.19 -20.12 -6.26
C PHE A 312 18.44 -18.64 -6.60
N GLY A 313 18.01 -18.17 -7.78
CA GLY A 313 18.13 -16.77 -8.17
C GLY A 313 19.58 -16.25 -8.25
N LEU A 314 20.54 -17.09 -8.62
CA LEU A 314 21.98 -16.80 -8.50
C LEU A 314 22.57 -16.02 -9.68
N ALA A 315 21.76 -15.67 -10.69
CA ALA A 315 22.23 -15.07 -11.94
C ALA A 315 22.97 -13.74 -11.72
N GLU A 316 22.56 -12.97 -10.71
CA GLU A 316 23.16 -11.67 -10.35
C GLU A 316 24.05 -11.76 -9.10
N SER A 317 24.17 -12.93 -8.48
CA SER A 317 24.96 -13.11 -7.27
C SER A 317 26.46 -13.23 -7.58
N ASN A 318 27.30 -12.61 -6.74
CA ASN A 318 28.74 -12.83 -6.78
C ASN A 318 29.14 -14.25 -6.34
N ASP A 319 28.26 -14.96 -5.64
CA ASP A 319 28.50 -16.30 -5.11
C ASP A 319 28.52 -17.38 -6.19
N ILE A 320 27.95 -17.10 -7.37
CA ILE A 320 28.04 -18.00 -8.53
C ILE A 320 29.49 -18.34 -8.90
N LYS A 321 30.43 -17.43 -8.64
CA LYS A 321 31.87 -17.63 -8.91
C LYS A 321 32.51 -18.64 -7.96
N LYS A 322 31.85 -18.99 -6.85
CA LYS A 322 32.30 -19.99 -5.88
C LYS A 322 31.89 -21.40 -6.29
N LEU A 323 30.96 -21.55 -7.24
CA LEU A 323 30.45 -22.83 -7.68
C LEU A 323 31.33 -23.44 -8.80
N PRO A 324 31.59 -24.76 -8.78
CA PRO A 324 32.29 -25.45 -9.87
C PRO A 324 31.52 -25.34 -11.19
N ASP A 325 32.15 -24.83 -12.25
CA ASP A 325 31.51 -24.76 -13.57
C ASP A 325 31.36 -26.15 -14.19
N CYS A 326 30.13 -26.69 -14.18
CA CYS A 326 29.81 -27.97 -14.80
C CYS A 326 29.27 -27.84 -16.23
N ARG A 327 29.21 -26.63 -16.80
CA ARG A 327 28.72 -26.43 -18.18
C ARG A 327 29.62 -27.17 -19.17
N HIS A 328 28.98 -27.81 -20.14
CA HIS A 328 29.62 -28.65 -21.15
C HIS A 328 30.47 -29.82 -20.61
N ASN A 329 30.40 -30.13 -19.30
CA ASN A 329 31.14 -31.22 -18.69
C ASN A 329 30.29 -31.96 -17.63
N ASP A 330 29.61 -33.00 -18.10
CA ASP A 330 28.71 -33.84 -17.29
C ASP A 330 29.41 -34.48 -16.08
N THR A 331 30.73 -34.68 -16.13
CA THR A 331 31.48 -35.29 -15.01
C THR A 331 31.56 -34.39 -13.78
N LEU A 332 31.34 -33.08 -13.94
CA LEU A 332 31.40 -32.09 -12.85
C LEU A 332 30.03 -31.80 -12.22
N ALA A 333 28.95 -32.36 -12.77
CA ALA A 333 27.58 -32.13 -12.28
C ALA A 333 27.40 -32.46 -10.79
N SER A 334 27.99 -33.57 -10.32
CA SER A 334 27.89 -33.98 -8.91
C SER A 334 28.63 -33.02 -7.99
N SER A 335 29.84 -32.58 -8.39
CA SER A 335 30.63 -31.62 -7.63
C SER A 335 29.94 -30.25 -7.56
N PHE A 336 29.29 -29.82 -8.64
CA PHE A 336 28.47 -28.61 -8.63
C PHE A 336 27.30 -28.72 -7.67
N LEU A 337 26.51 -29.81 -7.72
CA LEU A 337 25.35 -30.00 -6.84
C LEU A 337 25.74 -30.06 -5.36
N GLN A 338 26.86 -30.71 -5.03
CA GLN A 338 27.41 -30.71 -3.68
C GLN A 338 27.77 -29.31 -3.20
N ALA A 339 28.50 -28.54 -4.02
CA ALA A 339 28.86 -27.16 -3.69
C ALA A 339 27.62 -26.25 -3.55
N LEU A 340 26.64 -26.43 -4.43
CA LEU A 340 25.37 -25.70 -4.40
C LEU A 340 24.59 -26.02 -3.13
N TRP A 341 24.46 -27.30 -2.76
CA TRP A 341 23.79 -27.72 -1.54
C TRP A 341 24.41 -27.07 -0.30
N HIS A 342 25.75 -27.12 -0.18
CA HIS A 342 26.44 -26.48 0.93
C HIS A 342 26.17 -24.98 1.01
N MET A 343 26.20 -24.29 -0.13
CA MET A 343 25.93 -22.85 -0.21
C MET A 343 24.51 -22.52 0.26
N VAL A 344 23.48 -23.23 -0.22
CA VAL A 344 22.07 -22.88 0.06
C VAL A 344 21.53 -23.38 1.40
N THR A 345 22.31 -24.19 2.13
CA THR A 345 21.90 -24.76 3.43
C THR A 345 22.72 -24.28 4.62
N HIS A 346 23.87 -23.62 4.39
CA HIS A 346 24.79 -23.17 5.45
C HIS A 346 25.09 -21.66 5.40
N GLU A 347 24.23 -20.86 4.75
CA GLU A 347 24.27 -19.39 4.77
C GLU A 347 23.60 -18.77 6.00
#